data_AF-A0AAW6XS04-F1
#
_entry.id   AF-A0AAW6XS04-F1
#
_cell.length_a   1.000
_cell.length_b   1.000
_cell.length_c   1.000
_cell.angle_alpha   90.00
_cell.angle_beta   90.00
_cell.angle_gamma   90.00
#
_symmetry.space_group_name_H-M   'P 1'
#
loop_
_entity.id
_entity.type
_entity.pdbx_description
1 polymer ?
#
loop_
_entity_poly.entity_id
_entity_poly.type
_entity_poly.pdbx_seq_one_letter_code
_entity_poly.pdbx_strand_id
1 'polypeptide(L)'
;ETIATANLWLRTADRIKIVVGEFNAYSFDELFEKVKALPWEDYLPLDAEFPVAGKSIKSKLYSVPDCQAITKKAIVNRLSEVYHR
;
A
#
# COMPACT_ATOMS: atom_id res chain seq x y z
N GLU A 1 1.76 -13.80 -16.29
CA GLU A 1 2.63 -13.62 -17.47
C GLU A 1 3.01 -12.16 -17.72
N THR A 2 2.04 -11.23 -17.82
CA THR A 2 2.27 -9.80 -18.13
C THR A 2 3.32 -9.10 -17.25
N ILE A 3 3.32 -9.33 -15.93
CA ILE A 3 4.30 -8.74 -15.01
C ILE A 3 5.72 -9.22 -15.36
N ALA A 4 5.90 -10.51 -15.62
CA ALA A 4 7.20 -11.07 -15.96
C ALA A 4 7.71 -10.54 -17.32
N THR A 5 6.84 -10.49 -18.32
CA THR A 5 7.19 -9.95 -19.65
C THR A 5 7.55 -8.47 -19.57
N ALA A 6 6.77 -7.67 -18.85
CA ALA A 6 7.08 -6.25 -18.68
C ALA A 6 8.44 -6.05 -18.00
N ASN A 7 8.75 -6.81 -16.95
CA ASN A 7 10.04 -6.72 -16.26
C ASN A 7 11.22 -7.17 -17.12
N LEU A 8 11.02 -8.12 -18.04
CA LEU A 8 12.09 -8.62 -18.92
C LEU A 8 12.33 -7.72 -20.15
N TRP A 9 11.28 -7.12 -20.72
CA TRP A 9 11.37 -6.49 -22.03
C TRP A 9 11.46 -4.96 -22.02
N LEU A 10 11.05 -4.28 -20.93
CA LEU A 10 11.14 -2.82 -20.85
C LEU A 10 12.60 -2.39 -20.57
N ARG A 11 13.22 -1.70 -21.53
CA ARG A 11 14.63 -1.26 -21.45
C ARG A 11 14.83 0.14 -20.87
N THR A 12 13.76 0.91 -20.78
CA THR A 12 13.79 2.34 -20.40
C THR A 12 12.93 2.65 -19.18
N ALA A 13 12.18 1.67 -18.66
CA ALA A 13 11.33 1.87 -17.50
C ALA A 13 12.13 1.75 -16.21
N ASP A 14 11.91 2.68 -15.27
CA ASP A 14 12.58 2.62 -13.97
C ASP A 14 12.10 1.44 -13.13
N ARG A 15 10.77 1.28 -12.98
CA ARG A 15 10.12 0.25 -12.16
C ARG A 15 8.72 -0.07 -12.65
N ILE A 16 8.29 -1.31 -12.46
CA ILE A 16 6.92 -1.77 -12.66
C ILE A 16 6.29 -2.00 -11.29
N LYS A 17 5.10 -1.42 -11.06
CA LYS A 17 4.38 -1.52 -9.79
C LYS A 17 2.95 -1.95 -10.04
N ILE A 18 2.36 -2.61 -9.04
CA ILE A 18 0.93 -2.93 -9.00
C ILE A 18 0.24 -1.80 -8.24
N VAL A 19 -0.79 -1.21 -8.84
CA VAL A 19 -1.67 -0.26 -8.17
C VAL A 19 -2.74 -1.07 -7.43
N VAL A 20 -2.63 -1.13 -6.11
CA VAL A 20 -3.59 -1.88 -5.26
C VAL A 20 -4.92 -1.12 -5.13
N GLY A 21 -4.86 0.21 -5.10
CA GLY A 21 -6.04 1.07 -5.09
C GLY A 21 -5.66 2.55 -5.10
N GLU A 22 -6.62 3.39 -5.51
CA GLU A 22 -6.48 4.85 -5.53
C GLU A 22 -7.70 5.49 -4.87
N PHE A 23 -7.46 6.44 -3.97
CA PHE A 23 -8.52 7.14 -3.28
C PHE A 23 -8.05 8.49 -2.73
N ASN A 24 -9.00 9.40 -2.51
CA ASN A 24 -8.75 10.67 -1.83
C ASN A 24 -8.84 10.48 -0.32
N ALA A 25 -7.88 11.00 0.44
CA ALA A 25 -7.94 11.06 1.90
C ALA A 25 -7.52 12.46 2.36
N TYR A 26 -8.35 13.08 3.20
CA TYR A 26 -8.11 14.42 3.74
C TYR A 26 -7.85 14.43 5.24
N SER A 27 -8.02 13.28 5.90
CA SER A 27 -7.67 13.03 7.30
C SER A 27 -6.90 11.72 7.45
N PHE A 28 -6.22 11.57 8.59
CA PHE A 28 -5.49 10.34 8.92
C PHE A 28 -6.43 9.15 9.14
N ASP A 29 -7.62 9.38 9.68
CA ASP A 29 -8.64 8.34 9.88
C ASP A 29 -9.19 7.87 8.53
N GLU A 30 -9.46 8.79 7.59
CA GLU A 30 -9.86 8.42 6.23
C GLU A 30 -8.77 7.62 5.52
N LEU A 31 -7.49 7.98 5.70
CA LEU A 31 -6.37 7.22 5.15
C LEU A 31 -6.36 5.80 5.74
N PHE A 32 -6.52 5.66 7.05
CA PHE A 32 -6.54 4.37 7.72
C PHE A 32 -7.66 3.46 7.21
N GLU A 33 -8.90 3.95 7.22
CA GLU A 33 -10.08 3.16 6.82
C GLU A 33 -10.02 2.77 5.34
N LYS A 34 -9.60 3.69 4.47
CA LYS A 34 -9.50 3.40 3.03
C LYS A 34 -8.35 2.47 2.68
N VAL A 35 -7.21 2.58 3.38
CA VAL A 35 -6.13 1.58 3.24
C VAL A 35 -6.63 0.22 3.73
N LYS A 36 -7.27 0.15 4.89
CA LYS A 36 -7.78 -1.10 5.47
C LYS A 36 -8.82 -1.80 4.59
N ALA A 37 -9.63 -1.04 3.86
CA ALA A 37 -10.67 -1.57 2.97
C ALA A 37 -10.13 -2.31 1.73
N LEU A 38 -8.86 -2.15 1.38
CA LEU A 38 -8.25 -2.85 0.25
C LEU A 38 -8.02 -4.34 0.58
N PRO A 39 -8.16 -5.26 -0.40
CA PRO A 39 -7.97 -6.69 -0.21
C PRO A 39 -6.48 -7.06 -0.15
N TRP A 40 -5.81 -6.71 0.95
CA TRP A 40 -4.38 -6.97 1.13
C TRP A 40 -4.03 -8.47 1.14
N GLU A 41 -4.98 -9.31 1.57
CA GLU A 41 -4.87 -10.77 1.60
C GLU A 41 -4.63 -11.42 0.24
N ASP A 42 -5.03 -10.76 -0.86
CA ASP A 42 -4.82 -11.27 -2.22
C ASP A 42 -3.38 -11.05 -2.70
N TYR A 43 -2.64 -10.14 -2.05
CA TYR A 43 -1.30 -9.73 -2.46
C TYR A 43 -0.21 -10.14 -1.46
N LEU A 44 -0.54 -10.16 -0.16
CA LEU A 44 0.42 -10.39 0.92
C LEU A 44 0.10 -11.73 1.62
N PRO A 45 0.96 -12.75 1.47
CA PRO A 45 0.85 -13.96 2.28
C PRO A 45 1.17 -13.68 3.76
N LEU A 46 0.85 -14.64 4.64
CA LEU A 46 0.97 -14.49 6.10
C LEU A 46 2.39 -14.13 6.57
N ASP A 47 3.41 -14.64 5.89
CA ASP A 47 4.83 -14.44 6.19
C ASP A 47 5.47 -13.31 5.38
N ALA A 48 4.67 -12.49 4.70
CA ALA A 48 5.18 -11.41 3.87
C ALA A 48 5.82 -10.28 4.68
N GLU A 49 7.02 -9.86 4.27
CA GLU A 49 7.61 -8.60 4.72
C GLU A 49 7.14 -7.44 3.83
N PHE A 50 6.47 -6.45 4.41
CA PHE A 50 5.94 -5.29 3.67
C PHE A 50 6.46 -3.94 4.23
N PRO A 51 7.62 -3.45 3.77
CA PRO A 51 8.10 -2.11 4.10
C PRO A 51 7.28 -1.02 3.38
N VAL A 52 6.87 0.03 4.11
CA VAL A 52 6.04 1.12 3.58
C VAL A 52 6.89 2.36 3.31
N ALA A 53 7.02 2.74 2.03
CA ALA A 53 7.62 4.01 1.61
C ALA A 53 6.53 5.04 1.30
N GLY A 54 6.62 6.24 1.88
CA GLY A 54 5.64 7.30 1.70
C GLY A 54 6.19 8.50 0.92
N LYS A 55 5.30 9.21 0.20
CA LYS A 55 5.56 10.52 -0.37
C LYS A 55 4.29 11.36 -0.27
N SER A 56 4.42 12.60 0.20
CA SER A 56 3.31 13.55 0.26
C SER A 56 3.73 14.86 -0.41
N ILE A 57 2.88 15.38 -1.31
CA ILE A 57 3.13 16.63 -2.03
C ILE A 57 1.82 17.42 -2.04
N LYS A 58 1.86 18.70 -1.62
CA LYS A 58 0.71 19.63 -1.63
C LYS A 58 -0.58 19.02 -1.04
N SER A 59 -0.44 18.18 -0.02
CA SER A 59 -1.54 17.46 0.60
C SER A 59 -1.71 17.90 2.06
N LYS A 60 -2.95 17.85 2.57
CA LYS A 60 -3.23 18.14 3.99
C LYS A 60 -2.44 17.23 4.92
N LEU A 61 -2.26 15.97 4.53
CA LEU A 61 -1.43 14.99 5.22
C LEU A 61 0.04 15.17 4.78
N TYR A 62 0.70 16.21 5.29
CA TYR A 62 2.07 16.55 4.91
C TYR A 62 3.13 15.64 5.57
N SER A 63 2.81 15.08 6.73
CA SER A 63 3.76 14.27 7.50
C SER A 63 3.92 12.89 6.89
N VAL A 64 5.02 12.70 6.16
CA VAL A 64 5.37 11.43 5.53
C VAL A 64 5.53 10.29 6.54
N PRO A 65 6.23 10.48 7.69
CA PRO A 65 6.37 9.42 8.69
C PRO A 65 5.02 8.96 9.26
N ASP A 66 4.09 9.89 9.51
CA ASP A 66 2.77 9.55 10.03
C ASP A 66 1.95 8.78 9.00
N CYS A 67 1.97 9.20 7.73
CA CYS A 67 1.34 8.46 6.64
C CYS A 67 1.89 7.03 6.54
N GLN A 68 3.20 6.85 6.69
CA GLN A 68 3.83 5.52 6.68
C GLN A 68 3.37 4.66 7.86
N ALA A 69 3.37 5.21 9.07
CA ALA A 69 2.96 4.52 10.28
C ALA A 69 1.48 4.09 10.21
N ILE A 70 0.60 5.01 9.79
CA ILE A 70 -0.83 4.76 9.68
C ILE A 70 -1.14 3.72 8.60
N THR A 71 -0.51 3.84 7.43
CA THR A 71 -0.66 2.87 6.34
C THR A 71 -0.21 1.48 6.80
N LYS A 72 0.95 1.38 7.47
CA LYS A 72 1.44 0.11 7.99
C LYS A 72 0.47 -0.49 9.02
N LYS A 73 -0.06 0.34 9.93
CA LYS A 73 -1.04 -0.09 10.92
C LYS A 73 -2.34 -0.59 10.28
N ALA A 74 -2.83 0.08 9.25
CA ALA A 74 -4.05 -0.31 8.52
C ALA A 74 -3.90 -1.67 7.82
N ILE A 75 -2.77 -1.89 7.14
CA ILE A 75 -2.45 -3.16 6.48
C ILE A 75 -2.39 -4.31 7.50
N VAL A 76 -1.65 -4.12 8.60
CA VAL A 76 -1.57 -5.12 9.69
C VAL A 76 -2.96 -5.44 10.23
N ASN A 77 -3.79 -4.41 10.47
CA ASN A 77 -5.13 -4.61 11.01
C ASN A 77 -6.03 -5.42 10.07
N ARG A 78 -5.97 -5.14 8.75
CA ARG A 78 -6.70 -5.94 7.74
C ARG A 78 -6.24 -7.40 7.74
N LEU A 79 -4.94 -7.64 7.73
CA LEU A 79 -4.39 -9.00 7.70
C LEU A 79 -4.72 -9.77 8.99
N SER A 80 -4.65 -9.11 10.14
CA SER A 80 -5.07 -9.68 11.44
C SER A 80 -6.53 -10.11 11.45
N GLU A 81 -7.45 -9.32 10.88
CA GLU A 81 -8.87 -9.67 10.78
C GLU A 81 -9.10 -10.91 9.90
N VAL A 82 -8.42 -11.00 8.75
CA VAL A 82 -8.56 -12.13 7.81
C VAL A 82 -7.97 -13.42 8.41
N TYR A 83 -6.76 -13.32 8.97
CA TYR A 83 -6.05 -14.47 9.54
C TYR A 83 -6.43 -14.78 11.00
N HIS A 84 -7.42 -14.07 11.56
CA HIS A 84 -7.97 -14.26 12.91
C HIS A 84 -6.89 -14.29 14.02
N ARG A 85 -5.94 -13.34 13.98
CA ARG A 85 -4.87 -13.19 14.98
C ARG A 85 -4.68 -11.75 15.41
#